data_AF-A0A661GUF1-F1
#
_entry.id   AF-A0A661GUF1-F1
#
_cell.length_a   1.000
_cell.length_b   1.000
_cell.length_c   1.000
_cell.angle_alpha   90.00
_cell.angle_beta   90.00
_cell.angle_gamma   90.00
#
_symmetry.space_group_name_H-M   'P 1'
#
loop_
_entity.id
_entity.type
_entity.pdbx_description
1 polymer ?
#
loop_
_entity_poly.entity_id
_entity_poly.type
_entity_poly.pdbx_seq_one_letter_code
_entity_poly.pdbx_strand_id
1 'polypeptide(L)'
;MQNFAKKVARFAQAVEQRDGPAFAALFTPDALYHDAIYGAVHGREAIEKMMVDDWYRDGDRWLWDMHEPVCDAERGYAHYVASFTSLNRFSSGQRVVAKGVAMFGFDGELFSRYHEVANGTPALWDLQVRGEHLERVVKGIADEQRASVALAAHYSAPPL
;
A
#
# COMPACT_ATOMS: atom_id res chain seq x y z
N MET A 1 -18.01 2.60 -9.91
CA MET A 1 -17.25 2.19 -11.12
C MET A 1 -17.69 0.81 -11.61
N GLN A 2 -18.15 0.65 -12.86
CA GLN A 2 -18.44 -0.69 -13.38
C GLN A 2 -17.12 -1.49 -13.47
N ASN A 3 -17.11 -2.73 -12.97
CA ASN A 3 -15.94 -3.64 -12.99
C ASN A 3 -14.77 -3.34 -12.05
N PHE A 4 -14.98 -2.67 -10.90
CA PHE A 4 -13.91 -2.46 -9.91
C PHE A 4 -13.14 -3.75 -9.54
N ALA A 5 -13.84 -4.86 -9.32
CA ALA A 5 -13.23 -6.17 -9.08
C ALA A 5 -12.21 -6.59 -10.16
N LYS A 6 -12.51 -6.34 -11.44
CA LYS A 6 -11.58 -6.65 -12.54
C LYS A 6 -10.37 -5.71 -12.53
N LYS A 7 -10.54 -4.45 -12.12
CA LYS A 7 -9.43 -3.49 -12.07
C LYS A 7 -8.44 -3.82 -10.96
N VAL A 8 -8.91 -4.19 -9.77
CA VAL A 8 -8.02 -4.63 -8.69
C VAL A 8 -7.38 -5.99 -8.99
N ALA A 9 -8.03 -6.85 -9.76
CA ALA A 9 -7.38 -8.06 -10.28
C ALA A 9 -6.25 -7.74 -11.29
N ARG A 10 -6.45 -6.74 -12.17
CA ARG A 10 -5.39 -6.25 -13.08
C ARG A 10 -4.27 -5.56 -12.33
N PHE A 11 -4.58 -4.84 -11.25
CA PHE A 11 -3.59 -4.28 -10.33
C PHE A 11 -2.69 -5.39 -9.81
N ALA A 12 -3.28 -6.42 -9.20
CA ALA A 12 -2.52 -7.55 -8.63
C ALA A 12 -1.65 -8.22 -9.71
N GLN A 13 -2.25 -8.55 -10.85
CA GLN A 13 -1.54 -9.18 -11.97
C GLN A 13 -0.35 -8.35 -12.46
N ALA A 14 -0.53 -7.02 -12.60
CA ALA A 14 0.55 -6.15 -13.06
C ALA A 14 1.70 -6.09 -12.05
N VAL A 15 1.40 -6.04 -10.75
CA VAL A 15 2.42 -6.11 -9.69
C VAL A 15 3.16 -7.44 -9.78
N GLU A 16 2.47 -8.58 -9.79
CA GLU A 16 3.08 -9.91 -9.80
C GLU A 16 3.99 -10.17 -11.01
N GLN A 17 3.65 -9.57 -12.16
CA GLN A 17 4.39 -9.69 -13.41
C GLN A 17 5.49 -8.63 -13.59
N ARG A 18 5.64 -7.69 -12.65
CA ARG A 18 6.48 -6.49 -12.80
C ARG A 18 6.12 -5.66 -14.05
N ASP A 19 4.84 -5.61 -14.41
CA ASP A 19 4.35 -4.86 -15.56
C ASP A 19 4.04 -3.41 -15.16
N GLY A 20 5.09 -2.58 -15.20
CA GLY A 20 5.02 -1.14 -14.93
C GLY A 20 3.95 -0.43 -15.74
N PRO A 21 4.00 -0.50 -17.08
CA PRO A 21 3.03 0.15 -17.94
C PRO A 21 1.58 -0.27 -17.65
N ALA A 22 1.32 -1.56 -17.44
CA ALA A 22 -0.04 -2.02 -17.12
C ALA A 22 -0.52 -1.54 -15.74
N PHE A 23 0.37 -1.50 -14.76
CA PHE A 23 0.07 -0.98 -13.42
C PHE A 23 -0.25 0.51 -13.47
N ALA A 24 0.61 1.30 -14.11
CA ALA A 24 0.47 2.75 -14.21
C ALA A 24 -0.77 3.17 -15.01
N ALA A 25 -1.15 2.40 -16.03
CA ALA A 25 -2.34 2.64 -16.85
C ALA A 25 -3.66 2.60 -16.04
N LEU A 26 -3.66 2.04 -14.83
CA LEU A 26 -4.83 2.05 -13.94
C LEU A 26 -5.06 3.41 -13.26
N PHE A 27 -4.05 4.28 -13.25
CA PHE A 27 -4.05 5.55 -12.52
C PHE A 27 -4.23 6.76 -13.44
N THR A 28 -4.81 7.85 -12.95
CA THR A 28 -4.80 9.15 -13.67
C THR A 28 -3.37 9.68 -13.83
N PRO A 29 -3.11 10.58 -14.79
CA PRO A 29 -1.77 11.16 -14.96
C PRO A 29 -1.21 11.82 -13.70
N ASP A 30 -2.08 12.40 -12.88
CA ASP A 30 -1.82 13.17 -11.65
C ASP A 30 -2.18 12.39 -10.37
N ALA A 31 -2.37 11.07 -10.46
CA ALA A 31 -2.84 10.27 -9.34
C ALA A 31 -1.91 10.34 -8.12
N LEU A 32 -2.49 10.26 -6.92
CA LEU A 32 -1.76 10.15 -5.68
C LEU A 32 -1.79 8.70 -5.17
N TYR A 33 -0.63 8.06 -5.09
CA TYR A 33 -0.47 6.74 -4.48
C TYR A 33 0.16 6.88 -3.11
N HIS A 34 -0.46 6.32 -2.06
CA HIS A 34 0.12 6.31 -0.73
C HIS A 34 0.42 4.88 -0.30
N ASP A 35 1.69 4.51 -0.40
CA ASP A 35 2.25 3.23 -0.01
C ASP A 35 2.52 3.20 1.50
N ALA A 36 2.30 2.06 2.16
CA ALA A 36 2.56 1.92 3.60
C ALA A 36 4.05 1.94 3.98
N ILE A 37 4.95 1.68 3.03
CA ILE A 37 6.41 1.57 3.23
C ILE A 37 7.13 2.79 2.67
N TYR A 38 6.84 3.16 1.41
CA TYR A 38 7.53 4.23 0.68
C TYR A 38 6.84 5.59 0.79
N GLY A 39 5.64 5.64 1.37
CA GLY A 39 4.88 6.87 1.56
C GLY A 39 4.18 7.34 0.29
N ALA A 40 3.96 8.65 0.18
CA ALA A 40 3.19 9.25 -0.90
C ALA A 40 4.02 9.50 -2.17
N VAL A 41 3.49 9.04 -3.31
CA VAL A 41 4.02 9.23 -4.66
C VAL A 41 2.96 9.88 -5.53
N HIS A 42 3.33 10.92 -6.27
CA HIS A 42 2.41 11.70 -7.10
C HIS A 42 2.76 11.56 -8.58
N GLY A 43 1.75 11.25 -9.40
CA GLY A 43 1.84 11.16 -10.85
C GLY A 43 2.09 9.75 -11.36
N ARG A 44 1.46 9.42 -12.50
CA ARG A 44 1.47 8.07 -13.10
C ARG A 44 2.88 7.52 -13.31
N GLU A 45 3.79 8.32 -13.85
CA GLU A 45 5.16 7.90 -14.15
C GLU A 45 5.94 7.58 -12.86
N ALA A 46 5.72 8.35 -11.80
CA ALA A 46 6.37 8.10 -10.52
C ALA A 46 5.80 6.83 -9.85
N ILE A 47 4.50 6.58 -9.98
CA ILE A 47 3.84 5.36 -9.51
C ILE A 47 4.39 4.12 -10.23
N GLU A 48 4.55 4.20 -11.56
CA GLU A 48 5.19 3.14 -12.34
C GLU A 48 6.60 2.85 -11.82
N LYS A 49 7.40 3.90 -11.68
CA LYS A 49 8.77 3.81 -11.24
C LYS A 49 8.87 3.20 -9.83
N MET A 50 8.03 3.64 -8.89
CA MET A 50 8.00 3.09 -7.53
C MET A 50 7.76 1.58 -7.55
N MET A 51 6.76 1.13 -8.32
CA MET A 51 6.45 -0.30 -8.41
C MET A 51 7.60 -1.08 -9.07
N VAL A 52 8.14 -0.63 -10.21
CA VAL A 52 9.15 -1.40 -10.96
C VAL A 52 10.55 -1.33 -10.34
N ASP A 53 10.91 -0.21 -9.71
CA ASP A 53 12.24 0.01 -9.16
C ASP A 53 12.27 -0.22 -7.66
N ASP A 54 11.45 0.49 -6.88
CA ASP A 54 11.59 0.52 -5.43
C ASP A 54 11.13 -0.81 -4.81
N TRP A 55 9.94 -1.29 -5.18
CA TRP A 55 9.42 -2.56 -4.68
C TRP A 55 10.31 -3.73 -5.13
N TYR A 56 10.69 -3.78 -6.41
CA TYR A 56 11.50 -4.88 -6.95
C TYR A 56 13.00 -4.80 -6.63
N ARG A 57 13.49 -3.65 -6.15
CA ARG A 57 14.81 -3.57 -5.51
C ARG A 57 14.82 -4.27 -4.16
N ASP A 58 13.74 -4.11 -3.38
CA ASP A 58 13.69 -4.56 -1.99
C ASP A 58 13.01 -5.94 -1.82
N GLY A 59 12.31 -6.45 -2.84
CA GLY A 59 11.68 -7.76 -2.84
C GLY A 59 11.43 -8.38 -4.22
N ASP A 60 11.27 -9.69 -4.28
CA ASP A 60 10.87 -10.43 -5.49
C ASP A 60 9.69 -11.39 -5.22
N ARG A 61 9.17 -12.02 -6.30
CA ARG A 61 8.05 -12.98 -6.23
C ARG A 61 6.83 -12.42 -5.48
N TRP A 62 6.45 -11.21 -5.84
CA TRP A 62 5.26 -10.55 -5.33
C TRP A 62 4.01 -11.39 -5.60
N LEU A 63 3.09 -11.43 -4.64
CA LEU A 63 1.74 -11.97 -4.75
C LEU A 63 0.76 -11.01 -4.09
N TRP A 64 -0.38 -10.79 -4.73
CA TRP A 64 -1.40 -9.89 -4.22
C TRP A 64 -2.80 -10.46 -4.40
N ASP A 65 -3.48 -10.71 -3.28
CA ASP A 65 -4.88 -11.08 -3.29
C ASP A 65 -5.73 -9.85 -2.96
N MET A 66 -6.76 -9.58 -3.77
CA MET A 66 -7.73 -8.52 -3.57
C MET A 66 -9.10 -9.13 -3.27
N HIS A 67 -9.41 -9.27 -1.99
CA HIS A 67 -10.64 -9.89 -1.50
C HIS A 67 -11.78 -8.88 -1.36
N GLU A 68 -12.99 -9.37 -1.65
CA GLU A 68 -14.25 -8.64 -1.42
C GLU A 68 -14.24 -7.19 -1.95
N PRO A 69 -13.84 -6.97 -3.22
CA PRO A 69 -13.79 -5.63 -3.76
C PRO A 69 -15.19 -5.03 -3.87
N VAL A 70 -15.40 -3.91 -3.17
CA VAL A 70 -16.66 -3.15 -3.18
C VAL A 70 -16.38 -1.71 -3.59
N CYS A 71 -17.30 -1.10 -4.34
CA CYS A 71 -17.17 0.30 -4.73
C CYS A 71 -18.53 0.99 -4.88
N ASP A 72 -18.52 2.30 -4.73
CA ASP A 72 -19.61 3.19 -5.14
C ASP A 72 -19.19 3.99 -6.40
N ALA A 73 -19.78 5.17 -6.60
CA ALA A 73 -19.45 6.05 -7.72
C ALA A 73 -18.09 6.74 -7.57
N GLU A 74 -17.64 6.98 -6.34
CA GLU A 74 -16.49 7.85 -6.02
C GLU A 74 -15.28 7.07 -5.51
N ARG A 75 -15.51 5.92 -4.85
CA ARG A 75 -14.47 5.19 -4.11
C ARG A 75 -14.66 3.69 -4.12
N GLY A 76 -13.56 2.98 -3.88
CA GLY A 76 -13.51 1.52 -3.77
C GLY A 76 -12.68 1.04 -2.60
N TYR A 77 -13.01 -0.13 -2.08
CA TYR A 77 -12.32 -0.80 -0.99
C TYR A 77 -12.12 -2.27 -1.32
N ALA A 78 -10.97 -2.82 -0.95
CA ALA A 78 -10.72 -4.26 -0.96
C ALA A 78 -9.87 -4.63 0.25
N HIS A 79 -10.21 -5.74 0.91
CA HIS A 79 -9.28 -6.35 1.85
C HIS A 79 -8.19 -7.03 1.04
N TYR A 80 -6.92 -6.78 1.35
CA TYR A 80 -5.82 -7.39 0.61
C TYR A 80 -4.93 -8.25 1.49
N VAL A 81 -4.28 -9.21 0.83
CA VAL A 81 -3.09 -9.89 1.34
C VAL A 81 -1.98 -9.68 0.31
N ALA A 82 -0.87 -9.12 0.74
CA ALA A 82 0.31 -8.86 -0.08
C ALA A 82 1.48 -9.65 0.49
N SER A 83 2.30 -10.23 -0.37
CA SER A 83 3.52 -10.91 0.08
C SER A 83 4.63 -10.86 -0.95
N PHE A 84 5.85 -10.81 -0.47
CA PHE A 84 7.07 -10.81 -1.29
C PHE A 84 8.18 -11.54 -0.57
N THR A 85 9.15 -12.02 -1.33
CA THR A 85 10.39 -12.54 -0.77
C THR A 85 11.38 -11.38 -0.66
N SER A 86 11.87 -11.11 0.55
CA SER A 86 12.74 -9.96 0.79
C SER A 86 14.11 -10.16 0.14
N LEU A 87 14.62 -9.10 -0.49
CA LEU A 87 15.99 -8.99 -0.99
C LEU A 87 16.87 -8.12 -0.08
N ASN A 88 16.30 -7.56 1.00
CA ASN A 88 17.03 -6.76 1.97
C ASN A 88 18.12 -7.60 2.66
N ARG A 89 19.31 -7.01 2.89
CA ARG A 89 20.46 -7.69 3.51
C ARG A 89 20.16 -8.35 4.86
N PHE A 90 19.19 -7.85 5.62
CA PHE A 90 18.86 -8.39 6.95
C PHE A 90 17.81 -9.51 6.89
N SER A 91 16.98 -9.56 5.86
CA SER A 91 15.87 -10.52 5.73
C SER A 91 15.87 -11.25 4.39
N SER A 92 17.02 -11.32 3.72
CA SER A 92 17.16 -11.94 2.41
C SER A 92 16.61 -13.36 2.39
N GLY A 93 15.70 -13.63 1.46
CA GLY A 93 15.02 -14.92 1.31
C GLY A 93 13.83 -15.15 2.24
N GLN A 94 13.56 -14.25 3.20
CA GLN A 94 12.37 -14.34 4.06
C GLN A 94 11.10 -13.97 3.29
N ARG A 95 10.02 -14.72 3.51
CA ARG A 95 8.70 -14.38 2.99
C ARG A 95 8.06 -13.37 3.94
N VAL A 96 7.85 -12.15 3.44
CA VAL A 96 7.15 -11.10 4.17
C VAL A 96 5.68 -11.12 3.74
N VAL A 97 4.78 -11.07 4.71
CA VAL A 97 3.33 -11.03 4.46
C VAL A 97 2.71 -9.85 5.20
N ALA A 98 1.94 -9.04 4.48
CA ALA A 98 1.13 -7.98 5.03
C ALA A 98 -0.33 -8.17 4.60
N LYS A 99 -1.24 -7.69 5.44
CA LYS A 99 -2.66 -7.61 5.10
C LYS A 99 -3.20 -6.25 5.48
N GLY A 100 -4.23 -5.81 4.80
CA GLY A 100 -4.78 -4.49 5.04
C GLY A 100 -6.04 -4.22 4.24
N VAL A 101 -6.42 -2.96 4.19
CA VAL A 101 -7.50 -2.47 3.34
C VAL A 101 -6.91 -1.51 2.34
N ALA A 102 -7.07 -1.82 1.05
CA ALA A 102 -6.76 -0.94 -0.05
C ALA A 102 -7.98 -0.05 -0.31
N MET A 103 -7.74 1.25 -0.41
CA MET A 103 -8.76 2.27 -0.59
C MET A 103 -8.44 3.09 -1.85
N PHE A 104 -9.42 3.22 -2.72
CA PHE A 104 -9.27 3.83 -4.03
C PHE A 104 -10.20 5.03 -4.16
N GLY A 105 -9.71 6.10 -4.77
CA GLY A 105 -10.52 7.20 -5.31
C GLY A 105 -10.57 7.10 -6.84
N PHE A 106 -11.67 7.52 -7.43
CA PHE A 106 -11.87 7.45 -8.88
C PHE A 106 -11.90 8.84 -9.53
N ASP A 107 -11.43 8.90 -10.76
CA ASP A 107 -11.77 9.94 -11.73
C ASP A 107 -12.10 9.25 -13.05
N GLY A 108 -13.39 9.28 -13.40
CA GLY A 108 -13.95 8.45 -14.47
C GLY A 108 -13.66 6.96 -14.25
N GLU A 109 -12.89 6.39 -15.18
CA GLU A 109 -12.50 4.98 -15.17
C GLU A 109 -11.08 4.74 -14.62
N LEU A 110 -10.42 5.75 -14.07
CA LEU A 110 -9.07 5.60 -13.53
C LEU A 110 -9.04 5.82 -12.03
N PHE A 111 -8.04 5.26 -11.37
CA PHE A 111 -7.73 5.55 -9.98
C PHE A 111 -7.06 6.93 -9.90
N SER A 112 -7.74 7.90 -9.29
CA SER A 112 -7.15 9.20 -8.96
C SER A 112 -6.36 9.15 -7.65
N ARG A 113 -6.68 8.18 -6.79
CA ARG A 113 -5.98 7.98 -5.52
C ARG A 113 -5.92 6.51 -5.14
N TYR A 114 -4.80 6.11 -4.53
CA TYR A 114 -4.66 4.90 -3.72
C TYR A 114 -4.17 5.26 -2.32
N HIS A 115 -4.72 4.63 -1.30
CA HIS A 115 -4.19 4.65 0.06
C HIS A 115 -4.52 3.32 0.73
N GLU A 116 -3.71 2.91 1.70
CA GLU A 116 -3.94 1.68 2.43
C GLU A 116 -3.77 1.83 3.93
N VAL A 117 -4.54 1.03 4.66
CA VAL A 117 -4.31 0.79 6.08
C VAL A 117 -3.77 -0.63 6.21
N ALA A 118 -2.44 -0.73 6.35
CA ALA A 118 -1.74 -1.99 6.44
C ALA A 118 -1.53 -2.41 7.90
N ASN A 119 -1.72 -3.70 8.21
CA ASN A 119 -1.14 -4.29 9.40
C ASN A 119 0.34 -4.59 9.15
N GLY A 120 1.18 -3.57 9.32
CA GLY A 120 2.62 -3.66 9.09
C GLY A 120 3.40 -4.38 10.19
N THR A 121 2.81 -4.65 11.36
CA THR A 121 3.56 -5.19 12.52
C THR A 121 4.17 -6.56 12.25
N PRO A 122 3.42 -7.56 11.72
CA PRO A 122 4.01 -8.85 11.33
C PRO A 122 5.07 -8.68 10.23
N ALA A 123 4.84 -7.81 9.24
CA ALA A 123 5.79 -7.57 8.17
C ALA A 123 7.11 -6.98 8.67
N LEU A 124 7.08 -6.02 9.60
CA LEU A 124 8.26 -5.48 10.28
C LEU A 124 9.02 -6.58 11.05
N TRP A 125 8.28 -7.54 11.64
CA TRP A 125 8.90 -8.68 12.29
C TRP A 125 9.65 -9.55 11.27
N ASP A 126 9.02 -9.95 10.17
CA ASP A 126 9.63 -10.79 9.13
C ASP A 126 10.80 -10.11 8.42
N LEU A 127 10.73 -8.78 8.28
CA LEU A 127 11.80 -7.93 7.74
C LEU A 127 13.02 -7.80 8.66
N GLN A 128 12.98 -8.40 9.86
CA GLN A 128 14.01 -8.26 10.89
C GLN A 128 14.26 -6.82 11.35
N VAL A 129 13.21 -5.98 11.36
CA VAL A 129 13.27 -4.68 12.04
C VAL A 129 13.24 -4.92 13.55
N ARG A 130 14.29 -4.50 14.26
CA ARG A 130 14.53 -4.86 15.67
C ARG A 130 15.05 -3.68 16.49
N GLY A 131 14.96 -3.80 17.82
CA GLY A 131 15.55 -2.87 18.79
C GLY A 131 15.13 -1.42 18.56
N GLU A 132 16.09 -0.50 18.68
CA GLU A 132 15.89 0.94 18.49
C GLU A 132 15.31 1.30 17.11
N HIS A 133 15.58 0.49 16.07
CA HIS A 133 15.00 0.74 14.75
C HIS A 133 13.49 0.48 14.74
N LEU A 134 13.05 -0.63 15.36
CA LEU A 134 11.62 -0.91 15.49
C LEU A 134 10.91 0.18 16.31
N GLU A 135 11.53 0.59 17.42
CA GLU A 135 10.98 1.68 18.24
C GLU A 135 10.83 2.98 17.44
N ARG A 136 11.86 3.35 16.67
CA ARG A 136 11.81 4.55 15.82
C ARG A 136 10.71 4.48 14.78
N VAL A 137 10.54 3.35 14.09
CA VAL A 137 9.49 3.16 13.08
C VAL A 137 8.10 3.26 13.71
N VAL A 138 7.86 2.52 14.80
CA VAL A 138 6.57 2.52 15.50
C VAL A 138 6.26 3.91 16.07
N LYS A 139 7.26 4.60 16.64
CA LYS A 139 7.09 5.96 17.12
C LYS A 139 6.73 6.92 15.98
N GLY A 140 7.41 6.82 14.83
CA GLY A 140 7.11 7.64 13.65
C GLY A 140 5.66 7.49 13.18
N ILE A 141 5.19 6.25 13.06
CA ILE A 141 3.79 5.93 12.70
C ILE A 141 2.83 6.50 13.74
N ALA A 142 3.13 6.36 15.03
CA ALA A 142 2.30 6.89 16.11
C ALA A 142 2.25 8.42 16.13
N ASP A 143 3.37 9.09 15.86
CA ASP A 143 3.45 10.55 15.78
C ASP A 143 2.64 11.07 14.58
N GLU A 144 2.74 10.44 13.41
CA GLU A 144 1.94 10.78 12.23
C GLU A 144 0.44 10.63 12.50
N GLN A 145 0.03 9.52 13.13
CA GLN A 145 -1.37 9.30 13.50
C GLN A 145 -1.87 10.37 14.49
N ARG A 146 -1.04 10.75 15.48
CA ARG A 146 -1.37 11.81 16.46
C ARG A 146 -1.45 13.20 15.83
N ALA A 147 -0.66 13.46 14.80
CA ALA A 147 -0.68 14.73 14.07
C ALA A 147 -1.91 14.87 13.14
N SER A 148 -2.62 13.77 12.87
CA SER A 148 -3.81 13.78 12.02
C SER A 148 -4.94 14.60 12.63
N VAL A 149 -5.32 15.69 11.95
CA VAL A 149 -6.48 16.52 12.32
C VAL A 149 -7.76 15.69 12.37
N ALA A 150 -7.92 14.71 11.46
CA ALA A 150 -9.09 13.84 11.44
C ALA A 150 -9.20 12.94 12.68
N LEU A 151 -8.08 12.68 13.37
CA LEU A 151 -8.03 11.85 14.57
C LEU A 151 -7.92 12.68 15.86
N ALA A 152 -7.80 14.01 15.76
CA ALA A 152 -7.57 14.87 16.92
C ALA A 152 -8.63 14.71 18.03
N ALA A 153 -9.90 14.55 17.64
CA ALA A 153 -11.00 14.31 18.58
C ALA A 153 -10.85 12.96 19.32
N HIS A 154 -10.32 11.93 18.67
CA HIS A 154 -10.12 10.61 19.26
C HIS A 154 -8.96 10.57 20.28
N TYR A 155 -7.98 11.46 20.14
CA TYR A 155 -6.89 11.61 21.13
C TYR A 155 -7.23 12.55 22.29
N SER A 156 -8.27 13.37 22.14
CA SER A 156 -8.67 14.38 23.13
C SER A 156 -9.86 13.96 23.99
N ALA A 157 -10.39 12.75 23.79
CA ALA A 157 -11.50 12.23 24.57
C ALA A 157 -11.09 12.09 26.06
N PRO A 158 -11.90 12.57 27.02
CA PRO A 158 -11.59 12.41 28.44
C PRO A 158 -11.49 10.91 28.79
N PRO A 159 -10.58 10.55 29.71
CA PRO A 159 -10.49 9.17 30.18
C PRO A 159 -11.83 8.70 30.76
N LEU A 160 -12.12 7.41 30.60
CA LEU A 160 -13.24 6.72 31.25
C LEU A 160 -13.16 6.83 32.77
#